data_AF-X1BRJ1-F1
#
_entry.id   AF-X1BRJ1-F1
#
_cell.length_a   1.000
_cell.length_b   1.000
_cell.length_c   1.000
_cell.angle_alpha   90.00
_cell.angle_beta   90.00
_cell.angle_gamma   90.00
#
_symmetry.space_group_name_H-M   'P 1'
#
loop_
_entity.id
_entity.type
_entity.pdbx_description
1 polymer ?
#
loop_
_entity_poly.entity_id
_entity_poly.type
_entity_poly.pdbx_seq_one_letter_code
_entity_poly.pdbx_strand_id
1 'polypeptide(L)'
;MEKLGTKRELGLFYGVIAGLGGGIGIEFYVLLQYSTFLAGPAVVLSLFISGILTILTMFSYSELGAAISRFGGEYTFAKVAFGGFIAFLAGWIRW
;
A
#
# COMPACT_ATOMS: atom_id res chain seq x y z
N MET A 1 -8.45 21.08 -23.30
CA MET A 1 -8.49 19.64 -22.96
C MET A 1 -9.43 19.49 -21.78
N GLU A 2 -10.63 19.00 -22.05
CA GLU A 2 -11.70 18.84 -21.09
C GLU A 2 -11.28 17.84 -20.01
N LYS A 3 -11.25 18.28 -18.74
CA LYS A 3 -11.09 17.34 -17.62
C LYS A 3 -12.38 16.55 -17.55
N LEU A 4 -12.40 15.35 -18.13
CA LEU A 4 -13.44 14.35 -17.92
C LEU A 4 -13.56 14.13 -16.40
N GLY A 5 -14.48 14.86 -15.78
CA GLY A 5 -14.70 14.86 -14.35
C GLY A 5 -15.42 13.59 -13.97
N THR A 6 -14.67 12.54 -13.66
CA THR A 6 -15.22 11.37 -12.98
C THR A 6 -15.85 11.86 -11.69
N LYS A 7 -17.14 11.57 -11.48
CA LYS A 7 -17.80 11.94 -10.23
C LYS A 7 -17.09 11.22 -9.08
N ARG A 8 -16.56 11.99 -8.12
CA ARG A 8 -15.94 11.45 -6.89
C ARG A 8 -17.03 10.90 -5.98
N GLU A 9 -17.57 9.73 -6.30
CA GLU A 9 -18.67 9.10 -5.54
C GLU A 9 -18.19 7.98 -4.60
N LEU A 10 -16.88 7.73 -4.55
CA LEU A 10 -16.30 6.77 -3.62
C LEU A 10 -16.35 7.34 -2.20
N GLY A 11 -17.38 6.95 -1.45
CA GLY A 11 -17.48 7.24 -0.03
C GLY A 11 -16.42 6.52 0.80
N LEU A 12 -16.20 6.98 2.03
CA LEU A 12 -15.20 6.44 2.96
C LEU A 12 -15.31 4.91 3.11
N PHE A 13 -16.53 4.40 3.28
CA PHE A 13 -16.78 2.98 3.50
C PHE A 13 -16.31 2.12 2.32
N TYR A 14 -16.62 2.56 1.09
CA TYR A 14 -16.18 1.84 -0.10
C TYR A 14 -14.65 1.94 -0.28
N GLY A 15 -14.04 3.09 0.06
CA GLY A 15 -12.59 3.25 0.04
C GLY A 15 -11.88 2.30 1.00
N VAL A 16 -12.39 2.14 2.22
CA VAL A 16 -11.85 1.19 3.22
C VAL A 16 -12.00 -0.25 2.74
N ILE A 17 -13.17 -0.63 2.22
CA ILE A 17 -13.40 -1.98 1.70
C ILE A 17 -12.49 -2.28 0.51
N ALA A 18 -12.35 -1.35 -0.42
CA ALA A 18 -11.46 -1.50 -1.57
C ALA A 18 -9.99 -1.67 -1.14
N GLY A 19 -9.55 -0.90 -0.13
CA GLY A 19 -8.22 -1.05 0.45
C GLY A 19 -8.00 -2.40 1.12
N LEU A 20 -8.95 -2.86 1.95
CA LEU A 20 -8.90 -4.17 2.60
C LEU A 20 -8.90 -5.33 1.59
N GLY A 21 -9.76 -5.24 0.57
CA GLY A 21 -9.85 -6.25 -0.48
C GLY A 21 -8.60 -6.34 -1.36
N GLY A 22 -7.91 -5.22 -1.58
CA GLY A 22 -6.63 -5.21 -2.29
C GLY A 22 -5.45 -5.71 -1.46
N GLY A 23 -5.53 -5.62 -0.13
CA GLY A 23 -4.43 -5.99 0.77
C GLY A 23 -4.42 -7.45 1.22
N ILE A 24 -5.55 -8.17 1.14
CA ILE A 24 -5.66 -9.56 1.57
C ILE A 24 -5.81 -10.47 0.34
N GLY A 25 -4.68 -10.98 -0.16
CA GLY A 25 -4.64 -11.90 -1.28
C GLY A 25 -4.19 -13.33 -0.93
N ILE A 26 -3.98 -14.13 -1.98
CA ILE A 26 -3.52 -15.53 -1.89
C ILE A 26 -2.12 -15.59 -1.24
N GLU A 27 -1.31 -14.57 -1.44
CA GLU A 27 0.03 -14.44 -0.90
C GLU A 27 0.06 -14.56 0.64
N PHE A 28 -0.96 -14.06 1.35
CA PHE A 28 -1.01 -14.20 2.81
C PHE A 28 -1.09 -15.68 3.22
N TYR A 29 -1.95 -16.46 2.56
CA TYR A 29 -2.14 -17.87 2.88
C TYR A 29 -0.94 -18.74 2.50
N VAL A 30 -0.31 -18.47 1.35
CA VAL A 30 0.87 -19.23 0.89
C VAL A 30 2.09 -18.91 1.75
N LEU A 31 2.34 -17.63 2.04
CA LEU A 31 3.48 -17.22 2.86
C LEU A 31 3.31 -17.62 4.32
N LEU A 32 2.09 -17.61 4.85
CA LEU A 32 1.82 -18.06 6.21
C LEU A 32 2.11 -19.55 6.38
N GLN A 33 1.72 -20.39 5.42
CA GLN A 33 2.04 -21.82 5.43
C GLN A 33 3.55 -22.05 5.42
N TYR A 34 4.27 -21.39 4.51
CA TYR A 34 5.73 -21.49 4.42
C TYR A 34 6.43 -21.01 5.69
N SER A 35 5.98 -19.88 6.25
CA SER A 35 6.54 -19.32 7.48
C SER A 35 6.29 -20.21 8.69
N THR A 36 5.13 -20.86 8.76
CA THR A 36 4.81 -21.82 9.83
C THR A 36 5.69 -23.07 9.74
N PHE A 37 6.04 -23.53 8.54
CA PHE A 37 6.99 -24.63 8.37
C PHE A 37 8.39 -24.27 8.88
N LEU A 38 8.84 -23.04 8.66
CA LEU A 38 10.17 -22.56 9.09
C LEU A 38 10.26 -22.24 10.59
N ALA A 39 9.29 -21.48 11.12
CA ALA A 39 9.34 -20.94 12.48
C ALA A 39 8.52 -21.77 13.49
N GLY A 40 7.68 -22.69 13.02
CA GLY A 40 6.75 -23.43 13.87
C GLY A 40 5.80 -22.50 14.63
N PRO A 41 5.48 -22.79 15.90
CA PRO A 41 4.59 -21.97 16.73
C PRO A 41 5.06 -20.52 16.93
N ALA A 42 6.36 -20.24 16.75
CA ALA A 42 6.93 -18.90 16.92
C ALA A 42 6.58 -17.93 15.79
N VAL A 43 5.92 -18.39 14.71
CA VAL A 43 5.46 -17.54 13.61
C VAL A 43 4.56 -16.39 14.08
N VAL A 44 3.81 -16.59 15.17
CA VAL A 44 2.94 -15.56 15.76
C VAL A 44 3.74 -14.32 16.20
N LEU A 45 4.92 -14.51 16.77
CA LEU A 45 5.80 -13.38 17.15
C LEU A 45 6.32 -12.65 15.93
N SER A 46 6.68 -13.38 14.87
CA SER A 46 7.15 -12.79 13.61
C SER A 46 6.04 -11.97 12.94
N LEU A 47 4.81 -12.48 12.94
CA LEU A 47 3.64 -11.75 12.44
C LEU A 47 3.35 -10.50 13.26
N PHE A 48 3.46 -10.57 14.59
CA PHE A 48 3.24 -9.43 15.45
C PHE A 48 4.23 -8.30 15.18
N ILE A 49 5.52 -8.63 15.06
CA ILE A 49 6.57 -7.65 14.76
C ILE A 49 6.36 -7.06 13.36
N SER A 50 6.05 -7.89 12.37
CA SER A 50 5.75 -7.43 11.00
C SER A 50 4.52 -6.51 10.96
N GLY A 51 3.48 -6.82 11.76
CA GLY A 51 2.29 -5.99 11.91
C GLY A 51 2.61 -4.60 12.44
N ILE A 52 3.46 -4.50 13.47
CA ILE A 52 3.90 -3.20 14.01
C ILE A 52 4.64 -2.39 12.94
N LEU A 53 5.58 -2.99 12.22
CA LEU A 53 6.31 -2.33 11.13
C LEU A 53 5.37 -1.86 10.01
N THR A 54 4.37 -2.67 9.67
CA THR A 54 3.37 -2.35 8.65
C THR A 54 2.50 -1.16 9.08
N ILE A 55 2.09 -1.09 10.35
CA ILE A 55 1.32 0.04 10.89
C ILE A 55 2.12 1.35 10.80
N LEU A 56 3.41 1.34 11.16
CA LEU A 56 4.27 2.52 11.05
C LEU A 56 4.40 3.00 9.60
N THR A 57 4.52 2.05 8.67
CA THR A 57 4.57 2.33 7.23
C THR A 57 3.24 2.91 6.75
N MET A 58 2.11 2.33 7.17
CA MET A 58 0.77 2.83 6.84
C MET A 58 0.51 4.23 7.36
N PHE A 59 0.98 4.58 8.57
CA PHE A 59 0.86 5.96 9.07
C PHE A 59 1.63 6.95 8.19
N SER A 60 2.86 6.60 7.80
CA SER A 60 3.66 7.42 6.89
C SER A 60 2.96 7.62 5.54
N TYR A 61 2.39 6.55 4.98
CA TYR A 61 1.59 6.61 3.75
C TYR A 61 0.29 7.43 3.91
N SER A 62 -0.35 7.35 5.07
CA SER A 62 -1.58 8.09 5.37
C SER A 62 -1.32 9.60 5.44
N GLU A 63 -0.22 10.01 6.07
CA GLU A 63 0.21 11.40 6.12
C GLU A 63 0.52 11.93 4.72
N LEU A 64 1.24 11.13 3.91
CA LEU A 64 1.60 11.50 2.55
C LEU A 64 0.37 11.58 1.62
N GLY A 65 -0.60 10.68 1.80
CA GLY A 65 -1.88 10.70 1.09
C GLY A 65 -2.76 11.89 1.47
N ALA A 66 -2.74 12.30 2.74
CA ALA A 66 -3.43 13.52 3.21
C ALA A 66 -2.77 14.79 2.67
N ALA A 67 -1.43 14.85 2.64
CA ALA A 67 -0.68 15.99 2.12
C ALA A 67 -0.74 16.09 0.58
N ILE A 68 -0.71 14.96 -0.13
CA ILE A 68 -0.60 14.88 -1.58
C ILE A 68 -1.83 14.15 -2.14
N SER A 69 -2.97 14.87 -2.19
CA SER A 69 -4.23 14.37 -2.77
C SER A 69 -4.22 14.39 -4.31
N ARG A 70 -3.28 13.67 -4.94
CA ARG A 70 -3.16 13.51 -6.39
C ARG A 70 -3.25 12.04 -6.80
N PHE A 71 -3.90 11.78 -7.93
CA PHE A 71 -3.93 10.43 -8.51
C PHE A 71 -2.52 9.96 -8.90
N GLY A 72 -2.19 8.69 -8.65
CA GLY A 72 -0.94 8.05 -9.09
C GLY A 72 -0.13 7.31 -8.01
N GLY A 73 -0.57 7.32 -6.74
CA GLY A 73 0.03 6.51 -5.67
C GLY A 73 1.53 6.78 -5.45
N GLU A 74 2.31 5.72 -5.26
CA GLU A 74 3.75 5.75 -4.94
C GLU A 74 4.58 6.52 -5.98
N TYR A 75 4.21 6.44 -7.26
CA TYR A 75 4.85 7.20 -8.33
C TYR A 75 4.75 8.71 -8.09
N THR A 76 3.57 9.18 -7.70
CA THR A 76 3.31 10.60 -7.46
C THR A 76 4.06 11.08 -6.23
N PHE A 77 4.16 10.26 -5.19
CA PHE A 77 4.95 10.54 -3.99
C PHE A 77 6.45 10.67 -4.32
N ALA A 78 7.00 9.69 -5.03
CA ALA A 78 8.40 9.72 -5.47
C ALA A 78 8.70 10.91 -6.41
N LYS A 79 7.75 11.29 -7.26
CA LYS A 79 7.89 12.44 -8.16
C LYS A 79 7.96 13.77 -7.41
N VAL A 80 7.17 13.93 -6.34
CA VAL A 80 7.19 15.14 -5.52
C VAL A 80 8.48 15.23 -4.71
N ALA A 81 8.98 14.11 -4.18
CA ALA A 81 10.18 14.09 -3.33
C ALA A 81 11.50 14.14 -4.11
N PHE A 82 11.64 13.36 -5.19
CA PHE A 82 12.93 13.07 -5.83
C PHE A 82 13.02 13.45 -7.32
N GLY A 83 11.90 13.81 -7.96
CA GLY A 83 11.88 14.20 -9.37
C GLY A 83 11.78 13.03 -10.36
N GLY A 84 12.20 13.27 -11.61
CA GLY A 84 11.77 12.50 -12.78
C GLY A 84 12.25 11.05 -12.87
N PHE A 85 13.55 10.79 -12.71
CA PHE A 85 14.12 9.44 -12.94
C PHE A 85 13.76 8.47 -11.82
N ILE A 86 13.86 8.91 -10.56
CA ILE A 86 13.51 8.10 -9.39
C ILE A 86 12.02 7.81 -9.36
N ALA A 87 11.18 8.78 -9.75
CA ALA A 87 9.76 8.53 -9.92
C ALA A 87 9.47 7.51 -11.03
N PHE A 88 10.17 7.60 -12.17
CA PHE A 88 10.02 6.61 -13.23
C PHE A 88 10.35 5.19 -12.74
N LEU A 89 11.47 5.01 -12.03
CA LEU A 89 11.84 3.72 -11.45
C LEU A 89 10.82 3.20 -10.44
N ALA A 90 10.34 4.06 -9.54
CA ALA A 90 9.30 3.69 -8.57
C ALA A 90 8.00 3.26 -9.28
N GLY A 91 7.60 3.96 -10.34
CA GLY A 91 6.47 3.58 -11.17
C GLY A 91 6.69 2.27 -11.92
N TRP A 92 7.90 2.04 -12.42
CA TRP A 92 8.28 0.84 -13.16
C TRP A 92 8.30 -0.42 -12.30
N ILE A 93 8.83 -0.34 -11.08
CA ILE A 93 8.88 -1.48 -10.14
C ILE A 93 7.47 -1.88 -9.68
N ARG A 94 6.56 -0.89 -9.56
CA ARG A 94 5.17 -1.12 -9.14
C ARG A 94 4.27 -1.65 -10.26
N TRP A 95 4.68 -1.53 -11.53
CA TRP A 95 3.92 -2.00 -12.68
C TRP A 95 4.18 -3.48 -12.95
#